data_AF-A0AAI8FUB4-F1
#
_entry.id   AF-A0AAI8FUB4-F1
#
_cell.length_a   1.000
_cell.length_b   1.000
_cell.length_c   1.000
_cell.angle_alpha   90.00
_cell.angle_beta   90.00
_cell.angle_gamma   90.00
#
_symmetry.space_group_name_H-M   'P 1'
#
loop_
_entity.id
_entity.type
_entity.pdbx_description
1 polymer ?
#
loop_
_entity_poly.entity_id
_entity_poly.type
_entity_poly.pdbx_seq_one_letter_code
_entity_poly.pdbx_strand_id
1 'polypeptide(L)'
;MDALRPSLAIGKARVHMYLPVDPNLAQASLGSKNDNEQNIKNVYELVKLASDEGFEVEFSAEGYSRLGDTFDYVTNIFRAAVAAGVKVINCPDTIGGACERENDNYFVKNMAKHAEIIKKEFPDRNIIWSAHCHNDLGLALENSMNAVFDGPARQVEGCINGVGERAGNAPLEQCVMFINLFGKQKDYHYYNDVNIAHFKTISDFIGKRMLSRQPHHPITGLNSARHTSGGHTNAILKNPIAYQPFHPESVGNEISFIFGPLSGGNHAKKII
;
A
#
# COMPACT_ATOMS: atom_id res chain seq x y z
N MET A 1 11.10 -16.40 -20.50
CA MET A 1 11.17 -17.06 -19.18
C MET A 1 12.58 -17.50 -18.79
N ASP A 2 13.45 -17.87 -19.74
CA ASP A 2 14.81 -18.36 -19.41
C ASP A 2 15.65 -17.45 -18.51
N ALA A 3 15.57 -16.13 -18.72
CA ALA A 3 16.28 -15.16 -17.87
C ALA A 3 15.80 -15.16 -16.40
N LEU A 4 14.57 -15.62 -16.14
CA LEU A 4 13.97 -15.68 -14.80
C LEU A 4 14.11 -17.05 -14.15
N ARG A 5 14.50 -18.09 -14.90
CA ARG A 5 14.64 -19.47 -14.39
C ARG A 5 15.59 -19.61 -13.19
N PRO A 6 16.72 -18.88 -13.09
CA PRO A 6 17.56 -18.95 -11.88
C PRO A 6 16.81 -18.58 -10.60
N SER A 7 15.79 -17.72 -10.69
CA SER A 7 15.00 -17.27 -9.54
C SER A 7 14.03 -18.34 -9.02
N LEU A 8 13.62 -19.30 -9.87
CA LEU A 8 12.80 -20.46 -9.46
C LEU A 8 13.56 -21.38 -8.50
N ALA A 9 14.86 -21.58 -8.73
CA ALA A 9 15.68 -22.46 -7.89
C ALA A 9 15.75 -22.00 -6.43
N ILE A 10 15.53 -20.71 -6.18
CA ILE A 10 15.54 -20.11 -4.85
C ILE A 10 14.14 -20.17 -4.20
N GLY A 11 13.09 -20.48 -4.98
CA GLY A 11 11.70 -20.61 -4.50
C GLY A 11 11.08 -19.31 -3.98
N LYS A 12 11.64 -18.15 -4.35
CA LYS A 12 11.27 -16.82 -3.81
C LYS A 12 10.87 -15.82 -4.89
N ALA A 13 10.62 -16.28 -6.11
CA ALA A 13 10.36 -15.41 -7.24
C ALA A 13 8.87 -15.36 -7.56
N ARG A 14 8.32 -14.14 -7.57
CA ARG A 14 7.00 -13.84 -8.10
C ARG A 14 7.16 -13.03 -9.38
N VAL A 15 6.40 -13.40 -10.41
CA VAL A 15 6.31 -12.61 -11.65
C VAL A 15 5.09 -11.71 -11.53
N HIS A 16 5.33 -10.40 -11.59
CA HIS A 16 4.29 -9.39 -11.59
C HIS A 16 4.02 -8.94 -13.02
N MET A 17 2.80 -9.16 -13.49
CA MET A 17 2.32 -8.73 -14.81
C MET A 17 1.24 -7.66 -14.64
N TYR A 18 1.07 -6.80 -15.64
CA TYR A 18 0.01 -5.79 -15.60
C TYR A 18 -0.55 -5.51 -16.99
N LEU A 19 -1.78 -4.99 -17.02
CA LEU A 19 -2.46 -4.51 -18.21
C LEU A 19 -3.26 -3.25 -17.86
N PRO A 20 -3.16 -2.15 -18.62
CA PRO A 20 -4.03 -0.99 -18.43
C PRO A 20 -5.49 -1.33 -18.77
N VAL A 21 -6.40 -1.05 -17.85
CA VAL A 21 -7.84 -1.34 -17.98
C VAL A 21 -8.73 -0.10 -17.93
N ASP A 22 -8.26 1.04 -17.40
CA ASP A 22 -8.95 2.32 -17.55
C ASP A 22 -9.06 2.66 -19.05
N PRO A 23 -10.25 2.97 -19.61
CA PRO A 23 -10.41 3.24 -21.04
C PRO A 23 -9.43 4.26 -21.61
N ASN A 24 -9.21 5.35 -20.89
CA ASN A 24 -8.35 6.44 -21.35
C ASN A 24 -6.87 6.01 -21.32
N LEU A 25 -6.44 5.39 -20.23
CA LEU A 25 -5.08 4.88 -20.08
C LEU A 25 -4.78 3.74 -21.06
N ALA A 26 -5.69 2.79 -21.22
CA ALA A 26 -5.57 1.68 -22.15
C ALA A 26 -5.44 2.19 -23.59
N GLN A 27 -6.29 3.14 -23.98
CA GLN A 27 -6.20 3.76 -25.31
C GLN A 27 -4.88 4.50 -25.51
N ALA A 28 -4.43 5.28 -24.51
CA ALA A 28 -3.18 6.03 -24.59
C ALA A 28 -1.95 5.12 -24.64
N SER A 29 -1.98 3.99 -23.94
CA SER A 29 -0.84 3.08 -23.79
C SER A 29 -0.74 2.05 -24.91
N LEU A 30 -1.88 1.47 -25.31
CA LEU A 30 -1.94 0.38 -26.28
C LEU A 30 -2.27 0.87 -27.70
N GLY A 31 -2.87 2.06 -27.84
CA GLY A 31 -3.20 2.67 -29.13
C GLY A 31 -4.10 1.76 -29.96
N SER A 32 -3.69 1.47 -31.20
CA SER A 32 -4.42 0.57 -32.11
C SER A 32 -4.41 -0.91 -31.69
N LYS A 33 -3.60 -1.28 -30.68
CA LYS A 33 -3.56 -2.63 -30.12
C LYS A 33 -4.54 -2.81 -28.95
N ASN A 34 -5.29 -1.78 -28.59
CA ASN A 34 -6.28 -1.86 -27.54
C ASN A 34 -7.51 -2.65 -28.02
N ASP A 35 -7.45 -3.97 -27.91
CA ASP A 35 -8.53 -4.89 -28.27
C ASP A 35 -8.90 -5.74 -27.05
N ASN A 36 -10.14 -5.61 -26.59
CA ASN A 36 -10.59 -6.25 -25.35
C ASN A 36 -10.53 -7.78 -25.41
N GLU A 37 -10.91 -8.39 -26.53
CA GLU A 37 -10.91 -9.86 -26.67
C GLU A 37 -9.48 -10.38 -26.70
N GLN A 38 -8.61 -9.73 -27.46
CA GLN A 38 -7.20 -10.08 -27.56
C GLN A 38 -6.48 -9.84 -26.23
N ASN A 39 -6.83 -8.79 -25.48
CA ASN A 39 -6.27 -8.52 -24.16
C ASN A 39 -6.63 -9.64 -23.16
N ILE A 40 -7.88 -10.08 -23.11
CA ILE A 40 -8.32 -11.21 -22.27
C ILE A 40 -7.53 -12.47 -22.62
N LYS A 41 -7.37 -12.77 -23.91
CA LYS A 41 -6.60 -13.91 -24.39
C LYS A 41 -5.12 -13.81 -23.98
N ASN A 42 -4.50 -12.65 -24.18
CA ASN A 42 -3.10 -12.40 -23.82
C ASN A 42 -2.87 -12.58 -22.31
N VAL A 43 -3.77 -12.08 -21.47
CA VAL A 43 -3.69 -12.25 -20.02
C VAL A 43 -3.70 -13.73 -19.65
N TYR A 44 -4.62 -14.52 -20.21
CA TYR A 44 -4.65 -15.97 -19.97
C TYR A 44 -3.33 -16.62 -20.40
N GLU A 45 -2.89 -16.40 -21.64
CA GLU A 45 -1.71 -17.07 -22.21
C GLU A 45 -0.42 -16.74 -21.45
N LEU A 46 -0.20 -15.46 -21.10
CA LEU A 46 1.01 -15.01 -20.42
C LEU A 46 1.05 -15.45 -18.95
N VAL A 47 -0.07 -15.36 -18.24
CA VAL A 47 -0.17 -15.85 -16.85
C VAL A 47 0.02 -17.36 -16.83
N LYS A 48 -0.61 -18.08 -17.76
CA LYS A 48 -0.53 -19.55 -17.85
C LYS A 48 0.90 -20.00 -18.12
N LEU A 49 1.59 -19.32 -19.05
CA LEU A 49 3.01 -19.57 -19.33
C LEU A 49 3.88 -19.44 -18.08
N ALA A 50 3.71 -18.37 -17.29
CA ALA A 50 4.49 -18.18 -16.06
C ALA A 50 4.14 -19.21 -14.97
N SER A 51 2.86 -19.47 -14.79
CA SER A 51 2.36 -20.45 -13.83
C SER A 51 2.85 -21.87 -14.15
N ASP A 52 2.85 -22.27 -15.42
CA ASP A 52 3.31 -23.60 -15.87
C ASP A 52 4.83 -23.78 -15.76
N GLU A 53 5.60 -22.69 -15.85
CA GLU A 53 7.03 -22.69 -15.54
C GLU A 53 7.30 -22.71 -14.02
N GLY A 54 6.27 -22.68 -13.18
CA GLY A 54 6.36 -22.80 -11.73
C GLY A 54 6.50 -21.48 -10.96
N PHE A 55 6.29 -20.33 -11.61
CA PHE A 55 6.30 -19.04 -10.91
C PHE A 55 5.00 -18.79 -10.16
N GLU A 56 5.09 -18.16 -8.98
CA GLU A 56 3.95 -17.46 -8.43
C GLU A 56 3.67 -16.22 -9.28
N VAL A 57 2.42 -16.01 -9.68
CA VAL A 57 2.03 -14.89 -10.55
C VAL A 57 1.13 -13.92 -9.79
N GLU A 58 1.47 -12.65 -9.90
CA GLU A 58 0.63 -11.51 -9.53
C GLU A 58 0.23 -10.74 -10.78
N PHE A 59 -1.03 -10.33 -10.84
CA PHE A 59 -1.57 -9.57 -11.96
C PHE A 59 -2.21 -8.26 -11.50
N SER A 60 -1.77 -7.14 -12.06
CA SER A 60 -2.39 -5.82 -11.86
C SER A 60 -3.28 -5.42 -13.02
N ALA A 61 -4.51 -5.01 -12.72
CA ALA A 61 -5.32 -4.23 -13.65
C ALA A 61 -4.94 -2.75 -13.51
N GLU A 62 -3.99 -2.24 -14.31
CA GLU A 62 -3.50 -0.87 -14.18
C GLU A 62 -4.61 0.16 -14.49
N GLY A 63 -4.69 1.22 -13.67
CA GLY A 63 -5.79 2.19 -13.74
C GLY A 63 -7.10 1.69 -13.12
N TYR A 64 -7.09 0.59 -12.36
CA TYR A 64 -8.26 -0.03 -11.74
C TYR A 64 -9.18 0.96 -11.03
N SER A 65 -8.63 1.93 -10.28
CA SER A 65 -9.46 2.92 -9.56
C SER A 65 -10.37 3.76 -10.45
N ARG A 66 -10.12 3.81 -11.76
CA ARG A 66 -10.91 4.56 -12.75
C ARG A 66 -11.62 3.64 -13.75
N LEU A 67 -11.88 2.37 -13.38
CA LEU A 67 -12.51 1.40 -14.28
C LEU A 67 -13.87 1.86 -14.83
N GLY A 68 -14.65 2.67 -14.09
CA GLY A 68 -15.93 3.22 -14.54
C GLY A 68 -16.85 2.16 -15.17
N ASP A 69 -17.25 2.39 -16.42
CA ASP A 69 -18.17 1.49 -17.15
C ASP A 69 -17.50 0.19 -17.65
N THR A 70 -16.22 -0.05 -17.38
CA THR A 70 -15.49 -1.27 -17.80
C THR A 70 -15.51 -2.41 -16.78
N PHE A 71 -16.35 -2.33 -15.75
CA PHE A 71 -16.43 -3.34 -14.69
C PHE A 71 -16.53 -4.79 -15.23
N ASP A 72 -17.41 -5.04 -16.21
CA ASP A 72 -17.57 -6.38 -16.80
C ASP A 72 -16.33 -6.83 -17.59
N TYR A 73 -15.66 -5.91 -18.28
CA TYR A 73 -14.41 -6.19 -18.97
C TYR A 73 -13.30 -6.55 -17.98
N VAL A 74 -13.15 -5.79 -16.90
CA VAL A 74 -12.17 -6.08 -15.84
C VAL A 74 -12.50 -7.42 -15.15
N THR A 75 -13.78 -7.72 -14.95
CA THR A 75 -14.20 -9.04 -14.45
C THR A 75 -13.71 -10.17 -15.36
N ASN A 76 -13.84 -10.02 -16.68
CA ASN A 76 -13.35 -11.01 -17.66
C ASN A 76 -11.81 -11.14 -17.67
N ILE A 77 -11.08 -10.03 -17.47
CA ILE A 77 -9.63 -10.05 -17.29
C ILE A 77 -9.25 -10.85 -16.05
N PHE A 78 -9.93 -10.64 -14.92
CA PHE A 78 -9.69 -11.41 -13.70
C PHE A 78 -10.05 -12.89 -13.85
N ARG A 79 -11.17 -13.22 -14.51
CA ARG A 79 -11.51 -14.62 -14.84
C ARG A 79 -10.40 -15.31 -15.63
N ALA A 80 -9.86 -14.63 -16.64
CA ALA A 80 -8.75 -15.16 -17.45
C ALA A 80 -7.49 -15.39 -16.60
N ALA A 81 -7.09 -14.41 -15.77
CA ALA A 81 -5.93 -14.53 -14.90
C ALA A 81 -6.09 -15.68 -13.87
N VAL A 82 -7.27 -15.80 -13.25
CA VAL A 82 -7.57 -16.86 -12.27
C VAL A 82 -7.63 -18.24 -12.91
N ALA A 83 -8.25 -18.37 -14.08
CA ALA A 83 -8.26 -19.61 -14.85
C ALA A 83 -6.85 -20.05 -15.27
N ALA A 84 -5.96 -19.09 -15.56
CA ALA A 84 -4.56 -19.32 -15.90
C ALA A 84 -3.67 -19.66 -14.69
N GLY A 85 -4.14 -19.41 -13.47
CA GLY A 85 -3.47 -19.82 -12.23
C GLY A 85 -2.79 -18.70 -11.45
N VAL A 86 -3.20 -17.43 -11.64
CA VAL A 86 -2.73 -16.31 -10.81
C VAL A 86 -2.98 -16.59 -9.32
N LYS A 87 -2.10 -16.07 -8.45
CA LYS A 87 -2.23 -16.18 -6.99
C LYS A 87 -2.60 -14.86 -6.33
N VAL A 88 -2.22 -13.75 -6.95
CA VAL A 88 -2.47 -12.41 -6.42
C VAL A 88 -3.11 -11.55 -7.51
N ILE A 89 -4.23 -10.91 -7.19
CA ILE A 89 -4.85 -9.88 -8.03
C ILE A 89 -4.61 -8.54 -7.36
N ASN A 90 -3.96 -7.62 -8.06
CA ASN A 90 -3.68 -6.28 -7.59
C ASN A 90 -4.60 -5.25 -8.25
N CYS A 91 -5.19 -4.40 -7.41
CA CYS A 91 -6.12 -3.36 -7.79
C CYS A 91 -5.52 -1.98 -7.46
N PRO A 92 -4.75 -1.38 -8.37
CA PRO A 92 -4.07 -0.13 -8.11
C PRO A 92 -4.97 1.11 -8.20
N ASP A 93 -4.75 2.06 -7.30
CA ASP A 93 -5.08 3.47 -7.51
C ASP A 93 -3.91 4.19 -8.17
N THR A 94 -3.74 3.96 -9.48
CA THR A 94 -2.57 4.38 -10.26
C THR A 94 -2.32 5.89 -10.25
N ILE A 95 -3.38 6.69 -10.12
CA ILE A 95 -3.29 8.17 -10.16
C ILE A 95 -3.37 8.77 -8.76
N GLY A 96 -3.62 7.97 -7.71
CA GLY A 96 -3.66 8.45 -6.33
C GLY A 96 -4.80 9.42 -6.05
N GLY A 97 -5.92 9.22 -6.75
CA GLY A 97 -7.08 10.11 -6.75
C GLY A 97 -8.39 9.45 -6.33
N ALA A 98 -8.39 8.14 -6.05
CA ALA A 98 -9.60 7.44 -5.65
C ALA A 98 -10.09 7.96 -4.29
N CYS A 99 -11.41 8.07 -4.11
CA CYS A 99 -11.99 8.62 -2.90
C CYS A 99 -13.37 8.01 -2.63
N GLU A 100 -13.72 7.80 -1.36
CA GLU A 100 -15.05 7.31 -0.97
C GLU A 100 -16.20 8.22 -1.46
N ARG A 101 -15.90 9.49 -1.77
CA ARG A 101 -16.85 10.43 -2.37
C ARG A 101 -17.34 10.01 -3.77
N GLU A 102 -16.69 9.04 -4.39
CA GLU A 102 -17.12 8.39 -5.63
C GLU A 102 -18.28 7.40 -5.40
N ASN A 103 -18.68 7.17 -4.14
CA ASN A 103 -19.79 6.29 -3.73
C ASN A 103 -19.65 4.88 -4.32
N ASP A 104 -20.62 4.43 -5.14
CA ASP A 104 -20.62 3.10 -5.74
C ASP A 104 -19.47 2.86 -6.73
N ASN A 105 -18.86 3.94 -7.22
CA ASN A 105 -17.69 3.89 -8.12
C ASN A 105 -16.36 3.81 -7.36
N TYR A 106 -16.36 3.98 -6.03
CA TYR A 106 -15.14 3.89 -5.25
C TYR A 106 -14.50 2.51 -5.42
N PHE A 107 -13.20 2.50 -5.71
CA PHE A 107 -12.51 1.30 -6.17
C PHE A 107 -12.60 0.13 -5.18
N VAL A 108 -12.60 0.39 -3.86
CA VAL A 108 -12.74 -0.64 -2.82
C VAL A 108 -14.08 -1.37 -2.93
N LYS A 109 -15.17 -0.67 -3.26
CA LYS A 109 -16.48 -1.30 -3.49
C LYS A 109 -16.45 -2.21 -4.71
N ASN A 110 -15.77 -1.79 -5.77
CA ASN A 110 -15.56 -2.63 -6.95
C ASN A 110 -14.65 -3.82 -6.65
N MET A 111 -13.62 -3.65 -5.82
CA MET A 111 -12.75 -4.77 -5.37
C MET A 111 -13.58 -5.83 -4.65
N ALA A 112 -14.45 -5.43 -3.72
CA ALA A 112 -15.32 -6.35 -3.00
C ALA A 112 -16.26 -7.12 -3.94
N LYS A 113 -16.89 -6.41 -4.90
CA LYS A 113 -17.75 -7.05 -5.92
C LYS A 113 -16.98 -8.06 -6.78
N HIS A 114 -15.80 -7.69 -7.29
CA HIS A 114 -14.96 -8.60 -8.06
C HIS A 114 -14.51 -9.81 -7.24
N ALA A 115 -14.14 -9.61 -5.97
CA ALA A 115 -13.75 -10.71 -5.08
C ALA A 115 -14.88 -11.73 -4.88
N GLU A 116 -16.12 -11.27 -4.67
CA GLU A 116 -17.27 -12.17 -4.53
C GLU A 116 -17.59 -12.91 -5.84
N ILE A 117 -17.49 -12.25 -6.99
CA ILE A 117 -17.68 -12.90 -8.30
C ILE A 117 -16.63 -14.01 -8.49
N ILE A 118 -15.35 -13.68 -8.29
CA ILE A 118 -14.25 -14.65 -8.47
C ILE A 118 -14.37 -15.80 -7.49
N LYS A 119 -14.69 -15.54 -6.22
CA LYS A 119 -14.89 -16.59 -5.20
C LYS A 119 -16.06 -17.51 -5.55
N LYS A 120 -17.14 -16.98 -6.11
CA LYS A 120 -18.31 -17.77 -6.54
C LYS A 120 -17.99 -18.66 -7.74
N GLU A 121 -17.24 -18.14 -8.71
CA GLU A 121 -16.95 -18.84 -9.97
C GLU A 121 -15.76 -19.80 -9.85
N PHE A 122 -14.81 -19.50 -8.95
CA PHE A 122 -13.60 -20.29 -8.72
C PHE A 122 -13.44 -20.62 -7.23
N PRO A 123 -14.38 -21.38 -6.62
CA PRO A 123 -14.39 -21.63 -5.16
C PRO A 123 -13.15 -22.37 -4.66
N ASP A 124 -12.49 -23.16 -5.52
CA ASP A 124 -11.27 -23.91 -5.20
C ASP A 124 -9.98 -23.08 -5.37
N ARG A 125 -10.09 -21.82 -5.79
CA ARG A 125 -8.95 -20.91 -5.98
C ARG A 125 -8.88 -19.92 -4.82
N ASN A 126 -7.84 -20.03 -4.02
CA ASN A 126 -7.52 -19.01 -3.03
C ASN A 126 -6.72 -17.88 -3.68
N ILE A 127 -7.35 -16.72 -3.84
CA ILE A 127 -6.75 -15.52 -4.45
C ILE A 127 -6.49 -14.48 -3.37
N ILE A 128 -5.26 -13.99 -3.30
CA ILE A 128 -4.91 -12.83 -2.47
C ILE A 128 -5.26 -11.57 -3.24
N TRP A 129 -6.08 -10.71 -2.65
CA TRP A 129 -6.33 -9.38 -3.19
C TRP A 129 -5.29 -8.40 -2.66
N SER A 130 -4.71 -7.62 -3.56
CA SER A 130 -3.69 -6.61 -3.28
C SER A 130 -4.18 -5.22 -3.62
N ALA A 131 -3.77 -4.23 -2.84
CA ALA A 131 -4.00 -2.82 -3.10
C ALA A 131 -2.67 -2.09 -3.28
N HIS A 132 -2.61 -1.23 -4.29
CA HIS A 132 -1.43 -0.41 -4.61
C HIS A 132 -1.88 1.04 -4.83
N CYS A 133 -1.70 1.90 -3.84
CA CYS A 133 -2.24 3.26 -3.90
C CYS A 133 -1.13 4.30 -4.04
N HIS A 134 -1.25 5.15 -5.07
CA HIS A 134 -0.47 6.37 -5.18
C HIS A 134 -1.04 7.50 -4.31
N ASN A 135 -0.26 8.55 -4.09
CA ASN A 135 -0.52 9.55 -3.06
C ASN A 135 -0.78 10.98 -3.58
N ASP A 136 -1.18 11.15 -4.84
CA ASP A 136 -1.33 12.46 -5.48
C ASP A 136 -2.32 13.40 -4.75
N LEU A 137 -3.38 12.85 -4.14
CA LEU A 137 -4.31 13.62 -3.27
C LEU A 137 -4.07 13.43 -1.77
N GLY A 138 -2.98 12.77 -1.37
CA GLY A 138 -2.70 12.46 0.04
C GLY A 138 -3.54 11.32 0.63
N LEU A 139 -4.22 10.53 -0.21
CA LEU A 139 -5.17 9.49 0.19
C LEU A 139 -4.59 8.08 0.17
N ALA A 140 -3.28 7.89 -0.10
CA ALA A 140 -2.72 6.56 -0.32
C ALA A 140 -2.85 5.63 0.90
N LEU A 141 -2.57 6.17 2.11
CA LEU A 141 -2.70 5.42 3.36
C LEU A 141 -4.16 5.03 3.60
N GLU A 142 -5.07 6.00 3.52
CA GLU A 142 -6.51 5.79 3.73
C GLU A 142 -7.06 4.76 2.76
N ASN A 143 -6.82 4.92 1.45
CA ASN A 143 -7.27 3.98 0.43
C ASN A 143 -6.70 2.57 0.62
N SER A 144 -5.43 2.45 1.02
CA SER A 144 -4.82 1.15 1.31
C SER A 144 -5.47 0.48 2.53
N MET A 145 -5.77 1.24 3.58
CA MET A 145 -6.44 0.70 4.77
C MET A 145 -7.90 0.37 4.47
N ASN A 146 -8.64 1.22 3.77
CA ASN A 146 -10.01 0.93 3.35
C ASN A 146 -10.07 -0.37 2.53
N ALA A 147 -9.10 -0.61 1.64
CA ALA A 147 -9.02 -1.86 0.89
C ALA A 147 -8.84 -3.10 1.78
N VAL A 148 -8.17 -2.97 2.95
CA VAL A 148 -7.95 -4.06 3.92
C VAL A 148 -9.15 -4.25 4.85
N PHE A 149 -9.65 -3.15 5.43
CA PHE A 149 -10.66 -3.15 6.49
C PHE A 149 -12.08 -3.26 5.94
N ASP A 150 -12.38 -2.56 4.84
CA ASP A 150 -13.70 -2.53 4.19
C ASP A 150 -13.73 -3.31 2.86
N GLY A 151 -12.57 -3.75 2.39
CA GLY A 151 -12.38 -4.50 1.18
C GLY A 151 -11.77 -5.89 1.40
N PRO A 152 -11.47 -6.60 0.30
CA PRO A 152 -10.95 -7.96 0.36
C PRO A 152 -9.42 -8.02 0.52
N ALA A 153 -8.71 -6.87 0.55
CA ALA A 153 -7.26 -6.86 0.42
C ALA A 153 -6.56 -7.53 1.62
N ARG A 154 -5.60 -8.38 1.32
CA ARG A 154 -4.70 -9.04 2.28
C ARG A 154 -3.23 -8.81 1.95
N GLN A 155 -2.95 -8.04 0.91
CA GLN A 155 -1.64 -7.51 0.55
C GLN A 155 -1.78 -5.99 0.30
N VAL A 156 -0.78 -5.23 0.75
CA VAL A 156 -0.66 -3.79 0.49
C VAL A 156 0.71 -3.54 -0.11
N GLU A 157 0.75 -2.90 -1.27
CA GLU A 157 1.97 -2.47 -1.94
C GLU A 157 2.24 -1.00 -1.67
N GLY A 158 3.51 -0.67 -1.49
CA GLY A 158 3.94 0.69 -1.19
C GLY A 158 5.45 0.78 -1.06
N CYS A 159 5.94 1.89 -0.50
CA CYS A 159 7.36 2.10 -0.27
C CYS A 159 7.61 2.74 1.09
N ILE A 160 8.74 2.44 1.72
CA ILE A 160 9.15 3.16 2.92
C ILE A 160 9.40 4.63 2.57
N ASN A 161 8.97 5.55 3.44
CA ASN A 161 8.90 6.99 3.19
C ASN A 161 7.95 7.40 2.05
N GLY A 162 7.15 6.47 1.52
CA GLY A 162 6.25 6.73 0.40
C GLY A 162 6.94 7.05 -0.92
N VAL A 163 8.22 6.72 -1.11
CA VAL A 163 8.91 7.02 -2.38
C VAL A 163 8.24 6.32 -3.55
N GLY A 164 8.11 6.99 -4.68
CA GLY A 164 7.50 6.45 -5.89
C GLY A 164 7.31 7.53 -6.95
N GLU A 165 6.56 7.21 -7.99
CA GLU A 165 6.19 8.16 -9.04
C GLU A 165 5.41 9.36 -8.47
N ARG A 166 5.67 10.55 -9.00
CA ARG A 166 4.95 11.80 -8.67
C ARG A 166 4.95 12.12 -7.17
N ALA A 167 3.78 12.10 -6.52
CA ALA A 167 3.61 12.30 -5.08
C ALA A 167 3.96 11.05 -4.24
N GLY A 168 4.26 9.94 -4.90
CA GLY A 168 4.73 8.71 -4.28
C GLY A 168 3.64 7.66 -4.07
N ASN A 169 4.02 6.62 -3.34
CA ASN A 169 3.20 5.47 -2.98
C ASN A 169 2.72 5.56 -1.53
N ALA A 170 1.81 4.67 -1.13
CA ALA A 170 1.46 4.45 0.27
C ALA A 170 2.74 4.22 1.12
N PRO A 171 2.97 5.02 2.19
CA PRO A 171 4.11 4.82 3.07
C PRO A 171 3.93 3.55 3.92
N LEU A 172 4.76 2.54 3.70
CA LEU A 172 4.59 1.22 4.34
C LEU A 172 4.71 1.28 5.86
N GLU A 173 5.59 2.11 6.40
CA GLU A 173 5.73 2.30 7.84
C GLU A 173 4.44 2.85 8.47
N GLN A 174 3.68 3.67 7.72
CA GLN A 174 2.39 4.19 8.20
C GLN A 174 1.31 3.11 8.13
N CYS A 175 1.26 2.34 7.03
CA CYS A 175 0.32 1.22 6.87
C CYS A 175 0.49 0.17 7.98
N VAL A 176 1.74 -0.23 8.24
CA VAL A 176 2.06 -1.19 9.31
C VAL A 176 1.65 -0.67 10.68
N MET A 177 1.99 0.59 11.00
CA MET A 177 1.60 1.18 12.29
C MET A 177 0.08 1.30 12.43
N PHE A 178 -0.64 1.60 11.36
CA PHE A 178 -2.10 1.62 11.35
C PHE A 178 -2.66 0.23 11.69
N ILE A 179 -2.18 -0.83 11.04
CA ILE A 179 -2.61 -2.21 11.33
C ILE A 179 -2.26 -2.60 12.78
N ASN A 180 -1.08 -2.23 13.29
CA ASN A 180 -0.70 -2.55 14.67
C ASN A 180 -1.60 -1.87 15.71
N LEU A 181 -2.06 -0.64 15.44
CA LEU A 181 -2.89 0.14 16.35
C LEU A 181 -4.38 -0.22 16.23
N PHE A 182 -4.86 -0.50 15.03
CA PHE A 182 -6.29 -0.62 14.73
C PHE A 182 -6.72 -2.00 14.23
N GLY A 183 -5.78 -2.88 13.88
CA GLY A 183 -6.05 -4.19 13.29
C GLY A 183 -6.69 -5.21 14.24
N LYS A 184 -6.67 -4.96 15.55
CA LYS A 184 -7.30 -5.83 16.55
C LYS A 184 -8.58 -5.20 17.09
N GLN A 185 -9.73 -5.61 16.54
CA GLN A 185 -11.06 -5.25 17.03
C GLN A 185 -11.87 -6.50 17.38
N LYS A 186 -13.10 -6.30 17.86
CA LYS A 186 -14.01 -7.41 18.18
C LYS A 186 -14.33 -8.26 16.95
N ASP A 187 -14.51 -7.62 15.79
CA ASP A 187 -15.06 -8.26 14.59
C ASP A 187 -13.98 -8.72 13.59
N TYR A 188 -12.73 -8.31 13.78
CA TYR A 188 -11.61 -8.68 12.92
C TYR A 188 -10.27 -8.65 13.65
N HIS A 189 -9.31 -9.41 13.12
CA HIS A 189 -7.95 -9.48 13.62
C HIS A 189 -6.95 -9.48 12.45
N TYR A 190 -6.49 -8.30 12.08
CA TYR A 190 -5.43 -8.08 11.11
C TYR A 190 -4.09 -7.90 11.83
N TYR A 191 -3.04 -8.53 11.30
CA TYR A 191 -1.70 -8.47 11.84
C TYR A 191 -0.66 -8.48 10.71
N ASN A 192 0.57 -8.17 11.06
CA ASN A 192 1.73 -8.28 10.20
C ASN A 192 2.95 -8.64 11.08
N ASP A 193 3.99 -9.21 10.46
CA ASP A 193 5.19 -9.66 11.15
C ASP A 193 6.38 -8.70 10.96
N VAL A 194 6.10 -7.42 10.64
CA VAL A 194 7.15 -6.43 10.37
C VAL A 194 7.82 -6.00 11.66
N ASN A 195 9.15 -6.12 11.71
CA ASN A 195 9.92 -5.60 12.83
C ASN A 195 10.03 -4.06 12.74
N ILE A 196 9.10 -3.38 13.42
CA ILE A 196 8.95 -1.92 13.40
C ILE A 196 10.15 -1.17 14.01
N ALA A 197 10.98 -1.82 14.84
CA ALA A 197 12.13 -1.18 15.50
C ALA A 197 13.19 -0.64 14.50
N HIS A 198 13.16 -1.13 13.25
CA HIS A 198 14.07 -0.69 12.20
C HIS A 198 13.54 0.46 11.35
N PHE A 199 12.28 0.90 11.53
CA PHE A 199 11.66 1.91 10.68
C PHE A 199 12.48 3.20 10.60
N LYS A 200 12.86 3.80 11.72
CA LYS A 200 13.67 5.03 11.69
C LYS A 200 14.98 4.86 10.93
N THR A 201 15.70 3.76 11.15
CA THR A 201 16.99 3.48 10.50
C THR A 201 16.84 3.29 8.99
N ILE A 202 15.86 2.49 8.56
CA ILE A 202 15.58 2.25 7.14
C ILE A 202 15.13 3.55 6.47
N SER A 203 14.21 4.29 7.09
CA SER A 203 13.76 5.59 6.61
C SER A 203 14.91 6.58 6.44
N ASP A 204 15.87 6.62 7.38
CA ASP A 204 17.06 7.48 7.28
C ASP A 204 18.01 7.04 6.16
N PHE A 205 18.19 5.73 5.99
CA PHE A 205 19.01 5.18 4.91
C PHE A 205 18.45 5.59 3.53
N ILE A 206 17.15 5.38 3.32
CA ILE A 206 16.46 5.78 2.08
C ILE A 206 16.53 7.30 1.91
N GLY A 207 16.30 8.06 2.99
CA GLY A 207 16.37 9.52 2.99
C GLY A 207 17.73 10.07 2.55
N LYS A 208 18.82 9.37 2.89
CA LYS A 208 20.19 9.75 2.52
C LYS A 208 20.60 9.29 1.12
N ARG A 209 20.02 8.19 0.61
CA ARG A 209 20.49 7.53 -0.63
C ARG A 209 19.58 7.71 -1.84
N MET A 210 18.31 8.04 -1.63
CA MET A 210 17.32 8.18 -2.69
C MET A 210 16.69 9.57 -2.67
N LEU A 211 15.76 9.81 -1.74
CA LEU A 211 15.00 11.05 -1.67
C LEU A 211 14.83 11.46 -0.21
N SER A 212 15.24 12.68 0.12
CA SER A 212 15.09 13.22 1.48
C SER A 212 13.61 13.31 1.86
N ARG A 213 13.24 12.76 3.01
CA ARG A 213 11.88 12.89 3.54
C ARG A 213 11.68 14.21 4.27
N GLN A 214 10.43 14.62 4.39
CA GLN A 214 10.05 15.81 5.17
C GLN A 214 10.37 15.62 6.66
N PRO A 215 10.79 16.67 7.39
CA PRO A 215 11.02 16.58 8.83
C PRO A 215 9.78 16.14 9.61
N HIS A 216 8.58 16.51 9.15
CA HIS A 216 7.30 16.16 9.76
C HIS A 216 6.67 14.89 9.18
N HIS A 217 7.42 14.08 8.42
CA HIS A 217 6.92 12.80 7.91
C HIS A 217 6.39 11.93 9.07
N PRO A 218 5.17 11.39 8.98
CA PRO A 218 4.59 10.58 10.05
C PRO A 218 5.49 9.40 10.44
N ILE A 219 5.42 9.00 11.71
CA ILE A 219 6.20 7.91 12.31
C ILE A 219 7.70 8.23 12.42
N THR A 220 8.40 8.36 11.30
CA THR A 220 9.88 8.38 11.27
C THR A 220 10.49 9.77 11.07
N GLY A 221 9.71 10.81 10.79
CA GLY A 221 10.22 12.19 10.60
C GLY A 221 11.07 12.69 11.77
N LEU A 222 12.02 13.60 11.51
CA LEU A 222 12.85 14.22 12.55
C LEU A 222 12.03 14.90 13.64
N ASN A 223 10.87 15.47 13.26
CA ASN A 223 9.97 16.17 14.15
C ASN A 223 8.83 15.29 14.67
N SER A 224 8.70 14.01 14.27
CA SER A 224 7.55 13.18 14.64
C SER A 224 7.46 12.91 16.15
N ALA A 225 8.59 12.93 16.86
CA ALA A 225 8.70 12.75 18.31
C ALA A 225 9.29 13.97 19.03
N ARG A 226 9.22 15.16 18.40
CA ARG A 226 9.89 16.38 18.86
C ARG A 226 8.91 17.39 19.42
N HIS A 227 9.17 17.91 20.62
CA HIS A 227 8.24 18.81 21.33
C HIS A 227 8.88 20.14 21.75
N THR A 228 8.11 21.22 21.66
CA THR A 228 8.57 22.61 21.90
C THR A 228 7.80 23.31 23.02
N SER A 229 6.49 23.03 23.12
CA SER A 229 5.58 23.68 24.08
C SER A 229 5.90 23.25 25.52
N GLY A 230 6.06 24.22 26.42
CA GLY A 230 6.33 23.96 27.84
C GLY A 230 5.27 23.10 28.53
N GLY A 231 4.00 23.24 28.13
CA GLY A 231 2.91 22.39 28.63
C GLY A 231 3.03 20.94 28.18
N HIS A 232 3.35 20.73 26.89
CA HIS A 232 3.56 19.39 26.34
C HIS A 232 4.77 18.72 27.01
N THR A 233 5.89 19.45 27.13
CA THR A 233 7.07 18.92 27.83
C THR A 233 6.72 18.52 29.24
N ASN A 234 6.09 19.39 30.03
CA ASN A 234 5.74 19.09 31.42
C ASN A 234 4.89 17.81 31.57
N ALA A 235 3.95 17.56 30.65
CA ALA A 235 3.17 16.33 30.64
C ALA A 235 4.01 15.11 30.25
N ILE A 236 4.82 15.22 29.19
CA ILE A 236 5.67 14.14 28.68
C ILE A 236 6.71 13.72 29.73
N LEU A 237 7.20 14.65 30.56
CA LEU A 237 8.10 14.32 31.67
C LEU A 237 7.48 13.40 32.72
N LYS A 238 6.16 13.47 32.89
CA LYS A 238 5.42 12.65 33.84
C LYS A 238 4.88 11.38 33.19
N ASN A 239 4.45 11.49 31.94
CA ASN A 239 3.91 10.41 31.15
C ASN A 239 4.29 10.58 29.66
N PRO A 240 5.34 9.90 29.19
CA PRO A 240 5.85 10.05 27.83
C PRO A 240 4.82 9.78 26.71
N ILE A 241 3.81 8.92 26.95
CA ILE A 241 2.79 8.60 25.95
C ILE A 241 1.67 9.64 25.85
N ALA A 242 1.56 10.58 26.80
CA ALA A 242 0.41 11.50 26.88
C ALA A 242 0.19 12.39 25.64
N TYR A 243 1.23 12.59 24.83
CA TYR A 243 1.20 13.36 23.58
C TYR A 243 1.70 12.54 22.38
N GLN A 244 1.65 11.22 22.48
CA GLN A 244 2.19 10.31 21.47
C GLN A 244 1.19 9.17 21.20
N PRO A 245 0.87 8.86 19.93
CA PRO A 245 -0.04 7.76 19.61
C PRO A 245 0.56 6.37 19.88
N PHE A 246 1.89 6.28 19.98
CA PHE A 246 2.66 5.08 20.32
C PHE A 246 4.01 5.50 20.91
N HIS A 247 4.72 4.59 21.57
CA HIS A 247 6.06 4.87 22.10
C HIS A 247 7.06 5.06 20.95
N PRO A 248 7.72 6.23 20.77
CA PRO A 248 8.64 6.44 19.64
C PRO A 248 9.78 5.43 19.57
N GLU A 249 10.23 4.91 20.73
CA GLU A 249 11.27 3.88 20.83
C GLU A 249 10.90 2.59 20.10
N SER A 250 9.60 2.26 20.03
CA SER A 250 9.14 1.04 19.33
C SER A 250 9.45 1.06 17.84
N VAL A 251 9.58 2.26 17.24
CA VAL A 251 9.91 2.43 15.82
C VAL A 251 11.37 2.85 15.59
N GLY A 252 12.20 2.74 16.63
CA GLY A 252 13.60 3.16 16.62
C GLY A 252 13.82 4.67 16.64
N ASN A 253 12.85 5.43 17.18
CA ASN A 253 12.92 6.88 17.31
C ASN A 253 12.96 7.31 18.79
N GLU A 254 13.36 8.55 19.07
CA GLU A 254 13.50 9.05 20.43
C GLU A 254 12.74 10.36 20.63
N ILE A 255 12.18 10.54 21.83
CA ILE A 255 11.57 11.82 22.22
C ILE A 255 12.67 12.86 22.38
N SER A 256 12.52 13.98 21.68
CA SER A 256 13.44 15.12 21.83
C SER A 256 12.70 16.42 22.09
N PHE A 257 13.38 17.36 22.74
CA PHE A 257 12.83 18.66 23.09
C PHE A 257 13.60 19.78 22.40
N ILE A 258 12.90 20.81 21.91
CA ILE A 258 13.52 22.01 21.33
C ILE A 258 13.26 23.19 22.24
N PHE A 259 14.31 23.87 22.67
CA PHE A 259 14.19 25.15 23.35
C PHE A 259 13.84 26.26 22.34
N GLY A 260 12.79 27.03 22.60
CA GLY A 260 12.32 28.11 21.74
C GLY A 260 11.29 29.02 22.42
N PRO A 261 10.67 29.96 21.68
CA PRO A 261 9.79 30.98 22.25
C PRO A 261 8.58 30.44 23.03
N LEU A 262 8.18 29.19 22.77
CA LEU A 262 7.06 28.51 23.43
C LEU A 262 7.49 27.62 24.61
N SER A 263 8.77 27.63 24.96
CA SER A 263 9.32 26.83 26.05
C SER A 263 8.98 27.41 27.42
N GLY A 264 8.54 26.54 28.34
CA GLY A 264 8.26 26.91 29.74
C GLY A 264 9.45 26.65 30.68
N GLY A 265 9.35 27.09 31.94
CA GLY A 265 10.45 26.96 32.92
C GLY A 265 10.93 25.52 33.18
N ASN A 266 10.02 24.53 33.19
CA ASN A 266 10.39 23.12 33.36
C ASN A 266 11.11 22.54 32.13
N HIS A 267 10.88 23.12 30.95
CA HIS A 267 11.56 22.74 29.72
C HIS A 267 13.01 23.24 29.70
N ALA A 268 13.23 24.47 30.17
CA ALA A 268 14.57 25.04 30.32
C ALA A 268 15.46 24.16 31.22
N LYS A 269 14.94 23.69 32.37
CA LYS A 269 15.67 22.86 33.35
C LYS A 269 16.08 21.47 32.87
N LYS A 270 15.55 20.99 31.74
CA LYS A 270 15.88 19.65 31.20
C LYS A 270 16.83 19.72 29.99
N ILE A 271 16.83 20.84 29.29
CA ILE A 271 17.68 21.05 28.10
C ILE A 271 19.00 21.72 28.49
N ILE A 272 18.98 22.57 29.53
CA ILE A 272 20.14 23.21 30.15
C ILE A 272 20.57 22.38 31.37
#